data_AF-A0A3E0PXN5-F1
#
_entry.id   AF-A0A3E0PXN5-F1
#
_cell.length_a   1.000
_cell.length_b   1.000
_cell.length_c   1.000
_cell.angle_alpha   90.00
_cell.angle_beta   90.00
_cell.angle_gamma   90.00
#
_symmetry.space_group_name_H-M   'P 1'
#
loop_
_entity.id
_entity.type
_entity.pdbx_description
1 polymer ?
#
loop_
_entity_poly.entity_id
_entity_poly.type
_entity_poly.pdbx_seq_one_letter_code
_entity_poly.pdbx_strand_id
1 'polypeptide(L)'
;MAYSANVHSIDAVRDLRAALIKFQHEGKSCLDALATEVQRVVQWIEHDRPAYWQSQIRRAFDQVAEARSALQTCQMRSVVGRRPSCIEEKQNYKKAKLRLEHCESQVHNVKRWAAKIHHELDEFRGRLGGPQRMLEGDIPRICAILEKQLLALEAYAGTSSPAELNQQPTAESGGEDEVES
;
A
#
# COMPACT_ATOMS: atom_id res chain seq x y z
N MET A 1 -48.71 -21.53 6.52
CA MET A 1 -47.70 -21.85 5.49
C MET A 1 -46.34 -21.38 5.99
N ALA A 2 -45.66 -22.23 6.76
CA ALA A 2 -44.28 -21.98 7.15
C ALA A 2 -43.41 -22.43 5.96
N TYR A 3 -43.06 -21.47 5.10
CA TYR A 3 -42.02 -21.69 4.10
C TYR A 3 -40.76 -22.08 4.88
N SER A 4 -40.25 -23.29 4.62
CA SER A 4 -38.92 -23.70 5.07
C SER A 4 -37.96 -22.54 4.83
N ALA A 5 -37.43 -21.95 5.89
CA ALA A 5 -36.46 -20.87 5.79
C ALA A 5 -35.39 -21.31 4.77
N ASN A 6 -35.24 -20.53 3.69
CA ASN A 6 -34.55 -20.95 2.47
C ASN A 6 -33.06 -21.13 2.79
N VAL A 7 -32.63 -22.35 3.17
CA VAL A 7 -31.28 -22.66 3.70
C VAL A 7 -30.17 -22.10 2.81
N HIS A 8 -30.38 -22.11 1.49
CA HIS A 8 -29.48 -21.50 0.51
C HIS A 8 -29.21 -20.01 0.71
N SER A 9 -30.17 -19.23 1.24
CA SER A 9 -29.93 -17.82 1.54
C SER A 9 -29.06 -17.63 2.78
N ILE A 10 -29.12 -18.55 3.75
CA ILE A 10 -28.29 -18.50 4.96
C ILE A 10 -26.82 -18.76 4.59
N ASP A 11 -26.59 -19.79 3.77
CA ASP A 11 -25.25 -20.12 3.27
C ASP A 11 -24.68 -18.98 2.41
N ALA A 12 -25.48 -18.38 1.53
CA ALA A 12 -25.06 -17.24 0.71
C ALA A 12 -24.65 -16.01 1.57
N VAL A 13 -25.36 -15.73 2.67
CA VAL A 13 -25.00 -14.65 3.60
C VAL A 13 -23.69 -14.96 4.34
N ARG A 14 -23.47 -16.22 4.72
CA ARG A 14 -22.22 -16.68 5.33
C ARG A 14 -21.04 -16.53 4.39
N ASP A 15 -21.22 -16.93 3.13
CA ASP A 15 -20.21 -16.81 2.08
C ASP A 15 -19.89 -15.34 1.77
N LEU A 16 -20.90 -14.48 1.68
CA LEU A 16 -20.70 -13.04 1.49
C LEU A 16 -19.88 -12.44 2.63
N ARG A 17 -20.19 -12.77 3.88
CA ARG A 17 -19.43 -12.30 5.04
C ARG A 17 -17.97 -12.79 4.98
N ALA A 18 -17.76 -14.06 4.67
CA ALA A 18 -16.41 -14.61 4.53
C ALA A 18 -15.62 -13.92 3.41
N ALA A 19 -16.26 -13.66 2.26
CA ALA A 19 -15.68 -12.93 1.14
C ALA A 19 -15.33 -11.49 1.50
N LEU A 20 -16.18 -10.79 2.26
CA LEU A 20 -15.91 -9.43 2.75
C LEU A 20 -14.73 -9.37 3.71
N ILE A 21 -14.62 -10.33 4.64
CA ILE A 21 -13.47 -10.42 5.56
C ILE A 21 -12.18 -10.67 4.78
N LYS A 22 -12.21 -11.58 3.80
CA LYS A 22 -11.06 -11.86 2.94
C LYS A 22 -10.65 -10.62 2.13
N PHE A 23 -11.61 -9.96 1.48
CA PHE A 23 -11.39 -8.72 0.75
C PHE A 23 -10.83 -7.62 1.64
N GLN A 24 -11.33 -7.49 2.88
CA GLN A 24 -10.81 -6.55 3.85
C GLN A 24 -9.33 -6.80 4.15
N HIS A 25 -8.98 -8.06 4.41
CA HIS A 25 -7.62 -8.45 4.74
C HIS A 25 -6.67 -8.18 3.57
N GLU A 26 -7.01 -8.66 2.37
CA GLU A 26 -6.22 -8.46 1.15
C GLU A 26 -6.08 -6.97 0.81
N GLY A 27 -7.17 -6.21 0.94
CA GLY A 27 -7.17 -4.77 0.71
C GLY A 27 -6.25 -4.01 1.66
N LYS A 28 -6.30 -4.33 2.97
CA LYS A 28 -5.40 -3.73 3.96
C LYS A 28 -3.94 -4.07 3.68
N SER A 29 -3.63 -5.34 3.44
CA SER A 29 -2.26 -5.76 3.11
C SER A 29 -1.71 -5.07 1.86
N CYS A 30 -2.56 -4.84 0.85
CA CYS A 30 -2.18 -4.10 -0.35
C CYS A 30 -1.87 -2.61 -0.03
N LEU A 31 -2.71 -1.96 0.76
CA LEU A 31 -2.48 -0.58 1.19
C LEU A 31 -1.22 -0.42 2.04
N ASP A 32 -0.96 -1.35 2.96
CA ASP A 32 0.23 -1.35 3.81
C ASP A 32 1.52 -1.53 2.99
N ALA A 33 1.50 -2.45 2.01
CA ALA A 33 2.61 -2.65 1.09
C ALA A 33 2.91 -1.37 0.30
N LEU A 34 1.85 -0.72 -0.22
CA LEU A 34 1.97 0.51 -0.98
C LEU A 34 2.48 1.67 -0.12
N ALA A 35 2.00 1.80 1.12
CA ALA A 35 2.48 2.79 2.07
C ALA A 35 3.97 2.60 2.40
N THR A 36 4.41 1.34 2.54
CA THR A 36 5.82 1.00 2.79
C THR A 36 6.73 1.39 1.62
N GLU A 37 6.31 1.12 0.37
CA GLU A 37 7.06 1.50 -0.82
C GLU A 37 7.16 3.03 -0.96
N VAL A 38 6.05 3.74 -0.72
CA VAL A 38 6.03 5.21 -0.68
C VAL A 38 7.01 5.74 0.37
N GLN A 39 6.98 5.22 1.59
CA GLN A 39 7.87 5.65 2.65
C GLN A 39 9.35 5.41 2.28
N ARG A 40 9.66 4.29 1.61
CA ARG A 40 11.02 4.01 1.13
C ARG A 40 11.49 5.04 0.11
N VAL A 41 10.64 5.41 -0.84
CA VAL A 41 10.96 6.43 -1.86
C VAL A 41 11.17 7.80 -1.22
N VAL A 42 10.31 8.18 -0.27
CA VAL A 42 10.44 9.43 0.50
C VAL A 42 11.77 9.47 1.25
N GLN A 43 12.06 8.41 2.01
CA GLN A 43 13.31 8.32 2.76
C GLN A 43 14.53 8.46 1.85
N TRP A 44 14.50 7.80 0.69
CA TRP A 44 15.57 7.85 -0.28
C TRP A 44 15.79 9.25 -0.87
N ILE A 45 14.72 9.96 -1.24
CA ILE A 45 14.86 11.30 -1.84
C ILE A 45 15.18 12.39 -0.82
N GLU A 46 14.71 12.26 0.42
CA GLU A 46 14.92 13.26 1.48
C GLU A 46 16.25 13.09 2.21
N HIS A 47 16.73 11.85 2.39
CA HIS A 47 17.87 11.57 3.24
C HIS A 47 19.04 11.01 2.43
N ASP A 48 18.84 9.90 1.72
CA ASP A 48 19.94 9.20 1.05
C ASP A 48 20.51 10.02 -0.12
N ARG A 49 19.65 10.57 -0.98
CA ARG A 49 20.09 11.33 -2.16
C ARG A 49 20.80 12.64 -1.77
N PRO A 50 20.30 13.47 -0.85
CA PRO A 50 21.01 14.67 -0.43
C PRO A 50 22.35 14.35 0.21
N ALA A 51 22.41 13.36 1.10
CA ALA A 51 23.68 12.94 1.72
C ALA A 51 24.70 12.45 0.68
N TYR A 52 24.25 11.64 -0.29
CA TYR A 52 25.08 11.17 -1.39
C TYR A 52 25.66 12.33 -2.18
N TRP A 53 24.83 13.26 -2.67
CA TRP A 53 25.32 14.35 -3.51
C TRP A 53 26.17 15.36 -2.76
N GLN A 54 25.91 15.61 -1.47
CA GLN A 54 26.78 16.42 -0.62
C GLN A 54 28.18 15.78 -0.49
N SER A 55 28.25 14.46 -0.30
CA SER A 55 29.52 13.74 -0.32
C SER A 55 30.22 13.82 -1.68
N GLN A 56 29.46 13.70 -2.78
CA GLN A 56 30.01 13.82 -4.13
C GLN A 56 30.54 15.21 -4.45
N ILE A 57 29.91 16.28 -3.94
CA ILE A 57 30.41 17.65 -4.08
C ILE A 57 31.77 17.79 -3.39
N ARG A 58 31.91 17.33 -2.15
CA ARG A 58 33.19 17.38 -1.41
C ARG A 58 34.30 16.66 -2.20
N ARG A 59 34.02 15.44 -2.65
CA ARG A 59 34.97 14.66 -3.46
C ARG A 59 35.32 15.34 -4.78
N ALA A 60 34.34 15.93 -5.47
CA ALA A 60 34.58 16.64 -6.72
C ALA A 60 35.40 17.93 -6.49
N PHE A 61 35.18 18.62 -5.37
CA PHE A 61 35.96 19.79 -4.98
C PHE A 61 37.43 19.42 -4.71
N ASP A 62 37.67 18.33 -3.98
CA ASP A 62 39.01 17.81 -3.72
C ASP A 62 39.73 17.44 -5.03
N GLN A 63 39.02 16.78 -5.97
CA GLN A 63 39.54 16.46 -7.29
C GLN A 63 39.91 17.70 -8.12
N VAL A 64 39.11 18.77 -8.03
CA VAL A 64 39.42 20.04 -8.69
C VAL A 64 40.69 20.66 -8.09
N ALA A 65 40.85 20.62 -6.76
CA ALA A 65 42.03 21.13 -6.08
C ALA A 65 43.30 20.33 -6.45
N GLU A 66 43.21 19.01 -6.46
CA GLU A 66 44.29 18.10 -6.85
C GLU A 66 44.70 18.33 -8.31
N ALA A 67 43.74 18.34 -9.25
CA ALA A 67 44.00 18.55 -10.67
C ALA A 67 44.59 19.95 -10.94
N ARG A 68 44.17 20.96 -10.18
CA ARG A 68 44.75 22.31 -10.25
C ARG A 68 46.21 22.31 -9.79
N SER A 69 46.52 21.66 -8.69
CA SER A 69 47.89 21.54 -8.15
C SER A 69 48.81 20.79 -9.13
N ALA A 70 48.33 19.69 -9.72
CA ALA A 70 49.05 18.93 -10.73
C ALA A 70 49.34 19.79 -11.99
N LEU A 71 48.34 20.56 -12.45
CA LEU A 71 48.52 21.48 -13.57
C LEU A 71 49.55 22.57 -13.26
N GLN A 72 49.51 23.17 -12.07
CA GLN A 72 50.50 24.17 -11.65
C GLN A 72 51.91 23.57 -11.58
N THR A 73 52.03 22.36 -11.02
CA THR A 73 53.31 21.64 -10.96
C THR A 73 53.86 21.36 -12.36
N CYS A 74 53.02 20.90 -13.30
CA CYS A 74 53.43 20.70 -14.68
C CYS A 74 53.89 22.00 -15.34
N GLN A 75 53.17 23.11 -15.11
CA GLN A 75 53.55 24.43 -15.65
C GLN A 75 54.88 24.95 -15.10
N MET A 76 55.20 24.64 -13.83
CA MET A 76 56.46 25.02 -13.18
C MET A 76 57.66 24.16 -13.61
N ARG A 77 57.44 22.91 -14.07
CA ARG A 77 58.49 21.99 -14.55
C ARG A 77 59.16 22.42 -15.86
N SER A 78 58.92 23.64 -16.37
CA SER A 78 59.58 24.11 -17.59
C SER A 78 61.10 24.21 -17.39
N VAL A 79 61.83 23.31 -18.03
CA VAL A 79 63.29 23.32 -18.11
C VAL A 79 63.71 24.17 -19.32
N VAL A 80 64.77 24.96 -19.11
CA VAL A 80 65.46 25.87 -20.06
C VAL A 80 65.08 25.64 -21.54
N GLY A 81 64.27 26.55 -22.09
CA GLY A 81 63.99 26.65 -23.52
C GLY A 81 62.77 25.89 -24.05
N ARG A 82 62.10 25.01 -23.28
CA ARG A 82 60.89 24.30 -23.75
C ARG A 82 59.77 24.30 -22.71
N ARG A 83 58.62 24.88 -23.07
CA ARG A 83 57.42 24.93 -22.21
C ARG A 83 56.64 23.60 -22.34
N PRO A 84 56.34 22.90 -21.23
CA PRO A 84 55.55 21.67 -21.29
C PRO A 84 54.12 21.98 -21.74
N SER A 85 53.54 21.13 -22.60
CA SER A 85 52.19 21.37 -23.15
C SER A 85 51.09 21.20 -22.10
N CYS A 86 51.36 20.39 -21.05
CA CYS A 86 50.47 20.03 -19.94
C CYS A 86 49.04 19.69 -20.40
N ILE A 87 48.93 19.02 -21.55
CA ILE A 87 47.63 18.77 -22.21
C ILE A 87 46.77 17.86 -21.35
N GLU A 88 47.36 16.81 -20.76
CA GLU A 88 46.66 15.85 -19.91
C GLU A 88 46.15 16.50 -18.62
N GLU A 89 46.99 17.31 -17.96
CA GLU A 89 46.63 18.00 -16.72
C GLU A 89 45.53 19.05 -16.96
N LYS A 90 45.58 19.76 -18.11
CA LYS A 90 44.51 20.68 -18.53
C LYS A 90 43.19 19.94 -18.76
N GLN A 91 43.24 18.78 -19.42
CA GLN A 91 42.05 17.96 -19.65
C GLN A 91 41.49 17.41 -18.33
N ASN A 92 42.35 16.93 -17.44
CA ASN A 92 41.97 16.41 -16.12
C ASN A 92 41.33 17.51 -15.26
N TYR A 93 41.91 18.71 -15.24
CA TYR A 93 41.32 19.87 -14.57
C TYR A 93 39.94 20.23 -15.13
N LYS A 94 39.79 20.24 -16.46
CA LYS A 94 38.48 20.47 -17.11
C LYS A 94 37.45 19.39 -16.74
N LYS A 95 37.85 18.12 -16.74
CA LYS A 95 36.97 16.99 -16.34
C LYS A 95 36.54 17.11 -14.87
N ALA A 96 37.46 17.43 -13.97
CA ALA A 96 37.15 17.63 -12.56
C ALA A 96 36.17 18.79 -12.35
N LYS A 97 36.34 19.90 -13.07
CA LYS A 97 35.41 21.03 -13.02
C LYS A 97 34.01 20.65 -13.52
N LEU A 98 33.91 19.95 -14.66
CA LEU A 98 32.64 19.46 -15.18
C LEU A 98 31.95 18.49 -14.21
N ARG A 99 32.73 17.66 -13.51
CA ARG A 99 32.19 16.76 -12.47
C ARG A 99 31.60 17.55 -11.30
N LEU A 100 32.27 18.60 -10.84
CA LEU A 100 31.76 19.47 -9.78
C LEU A 100 30.46 20.16 -10.20
N GLU A 101 30.42 20.77 -11.39
CA GLU A 101 29.23 21.41 -11.96
C GLU A 101 28.05 20.41 -12.08
N HIS A 102 28.34 19.16 -12.47
CA HIS A 102 27.34 18.10 -12.50
C HIS A 102 26.80 17.78 -11.10
N CYS A 103 27.68 17.58 -10.10
CA CYS A 103 27.26 17.31 -8.73
C CYS A 103 26.39 18.43 -8.15
N GLU A 104 26.76 19.69 -8.39
CA GLU A 104 25.97 20.86 -7.99
C GLU A 104 24.60 20.86 -8.66
N SER A 105 24.54 20.61 -9.97
CA SER A 105 23.27 20.49 -10.71
C SER A 105 22.38 19.38 -10.14
N GLN A 106 22.96 18.25 -9.74
CA GLN A 106 22.21 17.14 -9.18
C GLN A 106 21.63 17.44 -7.80
N VAL A 107 22.28 18.26 -6.97
CA VAL A 107 21.68 18.73 -5.71
C VAL A 107 20.42 19.55 -5.98
N HIS A 108 20.44 20.43 -6.98
CA HIS A 108 19.26 21.20 -7.37
C HIS A 108 18.15 20.28 -7.89
N ASN A 109 18.49 19.28 -8.71
CA ASN A 109 17.55 18.30 -9.21
C ASN A 109 16.89 17.50 -8.07
N VAL A 110 17.67 17.01 -7.11
CA VAL A 110 17.15 16.25 -5.96
C VAL A 110 16.19 17.09 -5.14
N LYS A 111 16.51 18.35 -4.86
CA LYS A 111 15.59 19.27 -4.17
C LYS A 111 14.29 19.46 -4.94
N ARG A 112 14.37 19.66 -6.26
CA ARG A 112 13.20 19.82 -7.13
C ARG A 112 12.33 18.55 -7.13
N TRP A 113 12.95 17.38 -7.22
CA TRP A 113 12.24 16.11 -7.21
C TRP A 113 11.64 15.79 -5.85
N ALA A 114 12.31 16.12 -4.75
CA ALA A 114 11.74 16.01 -3.41
C ALA A 114 10.42 16.79 -3.30
N ALA A 115 10.45 18.09 -3.67
CA ALA A 115 9.24 18.93 -3.65
C ALA A 115 8.12 18.37 -4.55
N LYS A 116 8.45 17.91 -5.75
CA LYS A 116 7.47 17.29 -6.65
C LYS A 116 6.87 16.02 -6.04
N ILE A 117 7.70 15.14 -5.48
CA ILE A 117 7.24 13.89 -4.86
C ILE A 117 6.29 14.20 -3.70
N HIS A 118 6.58 15.16 -2.83
CA HIS A 118 5.66 15.52 -1.74
C HIS A 118 4.27 15.89 -2.25
N HIS A 119 4.19 16.72 -3.29
CA HIS A 119 2.92 17.12 -3.86
C HIS A 119 2.12 15.93 -4.38
N GLU A 120 2.76 15.05 -5.17
CA GLU A 120 2.12 13.84 -5.69
C GLU A 120 1.70 12.88 -4.57
N LEU A 121 2.47 12.81 -3.49
CA LEU A 121 2.17 11.96 -2.33
C LEU A 121 0.97 12.45 -1.53
N ASP A 122 0.79 13.76 -1.41
CA ASP A 122 -0.37 14.32 -0.72
C ASP A 122 -1.65 14.05 -1.52
N GLU A 123 -1.61 14.19 -2.85
CA GLU A 123 -2.72 13.77 -3.71
C GLU A 123 -3.00 12.27 -3.59
N PHE A 124 -1.95 11.45 -3.63
CA PHE A 124 -2.04 10.01 -3.52
C PHE A 124 -2.68 9.59 -2.18
N ARG A 125 -2.26 10.17 -1.05
CA ARG A 125 -2.87 9.95 0.27
C ARG A 125 -4.34 10.35 0.29
N GLY A 126 -4.69 11.47 -0.34
CA GLY A 126 -6.08 11.89 -0.51
C GLY A 126 -6.93 10.84 -1.23
N ARG A 127 -6.40 10.23 -2.30
CA ARG A 127 -7.09 9.16 -3.06
C ARG A 127 -7.21 7.85 -2.26
N LEU A 128 -6.25 7.56 -1.38
CA LEU A 128 -6.32 6.36 -0.51
C LEU A 128 -7.32 6.47 0.64
N GLY A 129 -7.68 7.68 1.07
CA GLY A 129 -8.53 7.87 2.25
C GLY A 129 -9.92 7.22 2.16
N GLY A 130 -10.50 7.17 0.96
CA GLY A 130 -11.79 6.50 0.73
C GLY A 130 -11.70 4.97 0.90
N PRO A 131 -10.86 4.28 0.10
CA PRO A 131 -10.61 2.85 0.26
C PRO A 131 -10.20 2.45 1.68
N GLN A 132 -9.31 3.23 2.32
CA GLN A 132 -8.87 2.96 3.68
C GLN A 132 -10.04 3.01 4.68
N ARG A 133 -10.88 4.05 4.61
CA ARG A 133 -12.09 4.18 5.45
C ARG A 133 -13.06 3.00 5.25
N MET A 134 -13.26 2.58 4.01
CA MET A 134 -14.12 1.44 3.70
C MET A 134 -13.58 0.15 4.34
N LEU A 135 -12.28 -0.11 4.19
CA LEU A 135 -11.61 -1.29 4.71
C LEU A 135 -11.53 -1.29 6.25
N GLU A 136 -11.36 -0.13 6.89
CA GLU A 136 -11.19 -0.03 8.34
C GLU A 136 -12.49 0.14 9.12
N GLY A 137 -13.52 0.75 8.51
CA GLY A 137 -14.77 1.08 9.19
C GLY A 137 -15.99 0.36 8.61
N ASP A 138 -16.25 0.57 7.32
CA ASP A 138 -17.52 0.14 6.70
C ASP A 138 -17.63 -1.38 6.62
N ILE A 139 -16.57 -2.08 6.19
CA ILE A 139 -16.59 -3.54 6.06
C ILE A 139 -16.76 -4.26 7.40
N PRO A 140 -16.02 -3.91 8.48
CA PRO A 140 -16.28 -4.47 9.81
C PRO A 140 -17.71 -4.28 10.28
N ARG A 141 -18.27 -3.08 10.04
CA ARG A 141 -19.66 -2.78 10.41
C ARG A 141 -20.64 -3.66 9.64
N ILE A 142 -20.45 -3.81 8.33
CA ILE A 142 -21.29 -4.68 7.49
C ILE A 142 -21.17 -6.14 7.96
N CYS A 143 -19.95 -6.63 8.23
CA CYS A 143 -19.73 -7.99 8.73
C CYS A 143 -20.46 -8.24 10.06
N ALA A 144 -20.48 -7.25 10.97
CA ALA A 144 -21.21 -7.35 12.23
C ALA A 144 -22.74 -7.35 12.05
N ILE A 145 -23.26 -6.63 11.04
CA ILE A 145 -24.68 -6.67 10.68
C ILE A 145 -25.05 -8.04 10.12
N LEU A 146 -24.24 -8.56 9.18
CA LEU A 146 -24.45 -9.88 8.59
C LEU A 146 -24.39 -11.00 9.65
N GLU A 147 -23.47 -10.90 10.63
CA GLU A 147 -23.39 -11.84 11.76
C GLU A 147 -24.70 -11.85 12.57
N LYS A 148 -25.22 -10.67 12.93
CA LYS A 148 -26.47 -10.55 13.68
C LYS A 148 -27.65 -11.13 12.91
N GLN A 149 -27.69 -10.92 11.59
CA GLN A 149 -28.75 -11.48 10.74
C GLN A 149 -28.64 -13.00 10.62
N LEU A 150 -27.43 -13.53 10.47
CA LEU A 150 -27.17 -14.97 10.50
C LEU A 150 -27.69 -15.62 11.78
N LEU A 151 -27.32 -15.08 12.94
CA LEU A 151 -27.76 -15.59 14.24
C LEU A 151 -29.29 -15.56 14.39
N ALA A 152 -29.95 -14.50 13.91
CA ALA A 152 -31.40 -14.41 13.93
C ALA A 152 -32.05 -15.48 13.02
N LEU A 153 -31.55 -15.64 11.80
CA LEU A 153 -32.06 -16.63 10.84
C LEU A 153 -31.86 -18.08 11.33
N GLU A 154 -30.72 -18.37 11.95
CA GLU A 154 -30.42 -19.67 12.56
C GLU A 154 -31.36 -19.98 13.74
N ALA A 155 -31.64 -18.99 14.60
CA ALA A 155 -32.58 -19.15 15.71
C ALA A 155 -34.02 -19.39 15.23
N TYR A 156 -34.46 -18.71 14.17
CA TYR A 156 -35.76 -18.95 13.53
C TYR A 156 -35.86 -20.33 12.86
N ALA A 157 -34.78 -20.79 12.20
CA ALA A 157 -34.73 -22.11 11.62
C ALA A 157 -34.78 -23.22 12.68
N GLY A 158 -34.08 -23.05 13.82
CA GLY A 158 -34.09 -24.00 14.93
C GLY A 158 -35.42 -24.08 15.68
N THR A 159 -36.19 -22.99 15.73
CA THR A 159 -37.53 -22.95 16.35
C THR A 159 -38.65 -23.47 15.43
N SER A 160 -38.43 -23.46 14.11
CA SER A 160 -39.38 -23.96 13.10
C SER A 160 -39.32 -25.48 12.85
N SER A 161 -38.64 -26.25 13.71
CA SER A 161 -38.72 -27.71 13.72
C SER A 161 -39.65 -28.25 14.82
N PRO A 162 -41.00 -28.18 14.67
CA PRO A 162 -41.91 -29.10 15.32
C PRO A 162 -42.29 -30.22 14.33
N ALA A 163 -41.35 -31.14 14.08
CA ALA A 163 -41.61 -32.37 13.33
C ALA A 163 -41.83 -33.60 14.26
N GLU A 164 -42.20 -33.37 15.53
CA GLU A 164 -42.58 -34.44 16.48
C GLU A 164 -43.95 -34.21 17.15
N LEU A 165 -44.75 -33.23 16.70
CA LEU A 165 -46.10 -33.00 17.23
C LEU A 165 -47.23 -33.62 16.38
N ASN A 166 -46.93 -34.60 15.52
CA ASN A 166 -47.97 -35.42 14.89
C ASN A 166 -47.93 -36.88 15.34
N GLN A 167 -47.71 -37.09 16.63
CA GLN A 167 -48.39 -38.17 17.34
C GLN A 167 -49.44 -37.51 18.21
N GLN A 168 -50.68 -37.46 17.70
CA GLN A 168 -51.81 -37.20 18.56
C GLN A 168 -52.67 -38.45 18.68
N PRO A 169 -53.11 -38.80 19.90
CA PRO A 169 -53.71 -40.07 20.24
C PRO A 169 -55.24 -40.04 20.06
N THR A 170 -55.81 -41.25 19.98
CA THR A 170 -57.14 -41.67 20.43
C THR A 170 -58.36 -40.90 19.91
N ALA A 171 -59.08 -41.51 18.97
CA ALA A 171 -60.51 -41.27 18.76
C ALA A 171 -61.30 -42.26 19.64
N GLU A 172 -61.97 -41.76 20.68
CA GLU A 172 -63.05 -42.47 21.39
C GLU A 172 -64.41 -41.81 21.09
N SER A 173 -65.34 -42.65 20.62
CA SER A 173 -66.76 -42.78 21.04
C SER A 173 -67.78 -41.63 20.90
N GLY A 174 -68.91 -41.93 20.22
CA GLY A 174 -70.25 -41.54 20.71
C GLY A 174 -71.39 -41.34 19.68
N GLY A 175 -72.47 -42.13 19.81
CA GLY A 175 -73.86 -41.83 19.38
C GLY A 175 -74.32 -42.51 18.08
N GLU A 176 -74.98 -43.68 18.12
CA GLU A 176 -76.40 -43.97 18.44
C GLU A 176 -77.39 -43.72 17.27
N ASP A 177 -77.97 -44.83 16.81
CA ASP A 177 -79.34 -45.09 16.35
C ASP A 177 -80.01 -44.20 15.28
N GLU A 178 -80.27 -44.79 14.11
CA GLU A 178 -81.54 -44.57 13.42
C GLU A 178 -82.03 -45.84 12.70
N VAL A 179 -83.23 -46.23 13.11
CA VAL A 179 -84.12 -47.29 12.61
C VAL A 179 -84.72 -46.85 11.27
N GLU A 180 -84.96 -47.79 10.33
CA GLU A 180 -86.29 -48.03 9.72
C GLU A 180 -86.24 -48.88 8.42
N SER A 181 -86.98 -49.99 8.50
CA SER A 181 -87.65 -50.83 7.46
C SER A 181 -86.86 -51.55 6.36
#